data_AF-A0A3M7LE50-F1
#
_entry.id   AF-A0A3M7LE50-F1
#
_cell.length_a   1.000
_cell.length_b   1.000
_cell.length_c   1.000
_cell.angle_alpha   90.00
_cell.angle_beta   90.00
_cell.angle_gamma   90.00
#
_symmetry.space_group_name_H-M   'P 1'
#
loop_
_entity.id
_entity.type
_entity.pdbx_description
1 polymer ?
#
loop_
_entity_poly.entity_id
_entity_poly.type
_entity_poly.pdbx_seq_one_letter_code
_entity_poly.pdbx_strand_id
1 'polypeptide(L)'
;MVESKEIKDHYFLLLQAVENEMKLNPYILEYYNYLDTQKNAFISPTNVLNKDHLKEFLIGANRYSDEFSFSGDYYHKVKETINNLYEILNG
;
A
#
# COMPACT_ATOMS: atom_id res chain seq x y z
N MET A 1 20.42 -5.07 -4.96
CA MET A 1 19.37 -4.31 -4.24
C MET A 1 18.32 -3.73 -5.20
N VAL A 2 17.88 -4.49 -6.21
CA VAL A 2 16.84 -4.03 -7.17
C VAL A 2 15.45 -4.14 -6.53
N GLU A 3 15.21 -5.25 -5.84
CA GLU A 3 13.94 -5.56 -5.18
C GLU A 3 13.52 -4.54 -4.10
N SER A 4 14.45 -4.09 -3.24
CA SER A 4 14.15 -3.06 -2.24
C SER A 4 13.75 -1.72 -2.85
N LYS A 5 14.28 -1.38 -4.04
CA LYS A 5 13.87 -0.17 -4.76
C LYS A 5 12.47 -0.36 -5.35
N GLU A 6 12.21 -1.52 -5.93
CA GLU A 6 10.91 -1.86 -6.53
C GLU A 6 9.77 -1.85 -5.50
N ILE A 7 9.99 -2.44 -4.31
CA ILE A 7 9.04 -2.41 -3.19
C ILE A 7 8.74 -0.97 -2.77
N LYS A 8 9.79 -0.15 -2.60
CA LYS A 8 9.66 1.25 -2.22
C LYS A 8 8.84 2.05 -3.26
N ASP A 9 9.17 1.89 -4.54
CA ASP A 9 8.52 2.61 -5.63
C ASP A 9 7.03 2.21 -5.72
N HIS A 10 6.70 0.92 -5.64
CA HIS A 10 5.31 0.45 -5.62
C HIS A 10 4.54 0.91 -4.37
N TYR A 11 5.19 0.95 -3.20
CA TYR A 11 4.54 1.44 -1.99
C TYR A 11 4.20 2.92 -2.07
N PHE A 12 5.06 3.72 -2.70
CA PHE A 12 4.74 5.13 -2.96
C PHE A 12 3.59 5.30 -3.94
N LEU A 13 3.49 4.46 -4.97
CA LEU A 13 2.33 4.47 -5.89
C LEU A 13 1.03 4.19 -5.13
N LEU A 14 1.04 3.24 -4.19
CA LEU A 14 -0.11 2.96 -3.33
C LEU A 14 -0.51 4.19 -2.50
N LEU A 15 0.45 4.80 -1.80
CA LEU A 15 0.18 6.00 -1.00
C LEU A 15 -0.35 7.15 -1.85
N GLN A 16 0.23 7.39 -3.03
CA GLN A 16 -0.22 8.44 -3.95
C GLN A 16 -1.62 8.18 -4.50
N ALA A 17 -1.97 6.92 -4.80
CA ALA A 17 -3.32 6.57 -5.26
C ALA A 17 -4.36 6.92 -4.19
N VAL A 18 -4.09 6.56 -2.93
CA VAL A 18 -4.98 6.83 -1.81
C VAL A 18 -5.02 8.32 -1.44
N GLU A 19 -3.89 9.03 -1.50
CA GLU A 19 -3.83 10.48 -1.28
C GLU A 19 -4.63 11.25 -2.34
N ASN A 20 -4.58 10.81 -3.60
CA ASN A 20 -5.38 11.41 -4.67
C ASN A 20 -6.87 11.10 -4.52
N GLU A 21 -7.24 9.90 -4.08
CA GLU A 21 -8.62 9.59 -3.71
C GLU A 21 -9.10 10.49 -2.57
N MET A 22 -8.28 10.73 -1.55
CA MET A 22 -8.63 11.56 -0.40
C MET A 22 -9.03 13.01 -0.78
N LYS A 23 -8.52 13.53 -1.91
CA LYS A 23 -8.92 14.83 -2.46
C LYS A 23 -10.36 14.83 -3.00
N LEU A 24 -10.88 13.66 -3.37
CA LEU A 24 -12.25 13.45 -3.87
C LEU A 24 -13.18 12.98 -2.75
N ASN A 25 -12.68 12.07 -1.90
CA ASN A 25 -13.40 11.47 -0.80
C ASN A 25 -12.59 11.57 0.51
N PRO A 26 -12.86 12.58 1.35
CA PRO A 26 -12.17 12.75 2.63
C PRO A 26 -12.32 11.57 3.62
N TYR A 27 -13.35 10.72 3.46
CA TYR A 27 -13.53 9.53 4.32
C TYR A 27 -12.41 8.50 4.15
N ILE A 28 -11.60 8.61 3.10
CA ILE A 28 -10.45 7.74 2.81
C ILE A 28 -9.21 8.11 3.67
N LEU A 29 -9.24 9.25 4.37
CA LEU A 29 -8.14 9.69 5.23
C LEU A 29 -7.73 8.62 6.26
N GLU A 30 -8.70 7.89 6.83
CA GLU A 30 -8.39 6.84 7.81
C GLU A 30 -7.59 5.69 7.18
N TYR A 31 -7.96 5.29 5.97
CA TYR A 31 -7.21 4.31 5.18
C TYR A 31 -5.80 4.81 4.84
N TYR A 32 -5.67 6.07 4.43
CA TYR A 32 -4.35 6.68 4.17
C TYR A 32 -3.47 6.65 5.42
N ASN A 33 -4.02 7.05 6.58
CA ASN A 33 -3.29 7.06 7.84
C ASN A 33 -2.84 5.65 8.24
N TYR A 34 -3.68 4.64 8.03
CA TYR A 34 -3.32 3.23 8.25
C TYR A 34 -2.12 2.82 7.39
N LEU A 35 -2.12 3.15 6.11
CA LEU A 35 -0.99 2.91 5.20
C LEU A 35 0.27 3.68 5.63
N ASP A 36 0.15 4.93 6.04
CA ASP A 36 1.30 5.74 6.44
C ASP A 36 2.02 5.17 7.68
N THR A 37 1.31 4.44 8.57
CA THR A 37 1.91 3.80 9.75
C THR A 37 3.06 2.84 9.43
N GLN A 38 3.03 2.17 8.26
CA GLN A 38 4.06 1.23 7.83
C GLN A 38 5.01 1.78 6.77
N LYS A 39 4.89 3.07 6.41
CA LYS A 39 5.72 3.68 5.36
C LYS A 39 7.21 3.45 5.56
N ASN A 40 7.73 3.65 6.77
CA ASN A 40 9.15 3.44 7.08
C ASN A 40 9.59 1.98 6.91
N ALA A 41 8.68 1.01 7.08
CA ALA A 41 8.96 -0.41 6.89
C ALA A 41 9.15 -0.75 5.40
N PHE A 42 8.35 -0.14 4.51
CA PHE A 42 8.43 -0.37 3.06
C PHE A 42 9.56 0.42 2.36
N ILE A 43 9.91 1.61 2.85
CA ILE A 43 10.91 2.47 2.18
C ILE A 43 12.35 2.27 2.69
N SER A 44 12.52 1.62 3.85
CA SER A 44 13.83 1.41 4.44
C SER A 44 14.51 0.15 3.85
N PRO A 45 15.71 0.27 3.26
CA PRO A 45 16.43 -0.87 2.67
C PRO A 45 16.72 -2.00 3.65
N THR A 46 16.80 -1.69 4.95
CA THR A 46 17.11 -2.65 6.01
C THR A 46 15.86 -3.38 6.52
N ASN A 47 14.67 -2.80 6.34
CA ASN A 47 13.43 -3.35 6.91
C ASN A 47 12.73 -4.33 5.96
N VAL A 48 13.10 -4.33 4.67
CA VAL A 48 12.71 -5.35 3.68
C VAL A 48 13.18 -6.76 4.07
N LEU A 49 14.07 -6.89 5.06
CA LEU A 49 14.47 -8.18 5.63
C LEU A 49 13.33 -8.89 6.38
N ASN A 50 12.27 -8.18 6.77
CA ASN A 50 11.08 -8.77 7.39
C ASN A 50 9.89 -8.79 6.42
N LYS A 51 10.05 -9.51 5.30
CA LYS A 51 9.03 -9.62 4.25
C LYS A 51 7.70 -10.17 4.79
N ASP A 52 7.73 -11.07 5.76
CA ASP A 52 6.50 -11.70 6.30
C ASP A 52 5.62 -10.68 7.03
N HIS A 53 6.22 -9.79 7.83
CA HIS A 53 5.49 -8.67 8.45
C HIS A 53 4.86 -7.75 7.39
N LEU A 54 5.60 -7.43 6.32
CA LEU A 54 5.08 -6.60 5.24
C LEU A 54 3.92 -7.28 4.49
N LYS A 55 3.99 -8.60 4.28
CA LYS A 55 2.92 -9.40 3.66
C LYS A 55 1.66 -9.41 4.50
N GLU A 56 1.78 -9.66 5.80
CA GLU A 56 0.64 -9.63 6.74
C GLU A 56 -0.03 -8.25 6.75
N PHE A 57 0.79 -7.19 6.74
CA PHE A 57 0.28 -5.84 6.62
C PHE A 57 -0.49 -5.62 5.32
N LEU A 58 0.02 -6.06 4.16
CA LEU A 58 -0.68 -5.91 2.88
C LEU A 58 -1.99 -6.69 2.83
N ILE A 59 -2.06 -7.88 3.45
CA ILE A 59 -3.30 -8.64 3.60
C ILE A 59 -4.31 -7.82 4.43
N GLY A 60 -3.85 -7.23 5.54
CA GLY A 60 -4.65 -6.32 6.37
C GLY A 60 -5.13 -5.09 5.60
N ALA A 61 -4.23 -4.41 4.89
CA ALA A 61 -4.53 -3.25 4.06
C ALA A 61 -5.52 -3.58 2.95
N ASN A 62 -5.41 -4.76 2.34
CA ASN A 62 -6.36 -5.22 1.33
C ASN A 62 -7.76 -5.37 1.92
N ARG A 63 -7.88 -6.03 3.08
CA ARG A 63 -9.17 -6.22 3.76
C ARG A 63 -9.76 -4.88 4.24
N TYR A 64 -8.92 -4.04 4.83
CA TYR A 64 -9.37 -2.76 5.37
C TYR A 64 -9.86 -1.82 4.25
N SER A 65 -9.28 -1.90 3.05
CA SER A 65 -9.80 -1.13 1.90
C SER A 65 -11.26 -1.46 1.55
N ASP A 66 -11.76 -2.66 1.88
CA ASP A 66 -13.15 -3.02 1.59
C ASP A 66 -14.17 -2.28 2.47
N GLU A 67 -13.72 -1.63 3.54
CA GLU A 67 -14.57 -0.78 4.40
C GLU A 67 -14.84 0.60 3.79
N PHE A 68 -14.14 0.97 2.71
CA PHE A 68 -14.21 2.30 2.12
C PHE A 68 -14.82 2.29 0.71
N SER A 69 -15.55 3.34 0.39
CA SER A 69 -16.06 3.60 -0.96
C SER A 69 -15.11 4.51 -1.71
N PHE A 70 -14.37 3.97 -2.68
CA PHE A 70 -13.48 4.77 -3.53
C PHE A 70 -14.24 5.34 -4.74
N SER A 71 -13.75 6.47 -5.24
CA SER A 71 -14.28 7.12 -6.43
C SER A 71 -13.73 6.48 -7.70
N GLY A 72 -14.59 6.22 -8.69
CA GLY A 72 -14.18 5.70 -9.99
C GLY A 72 -13.28 4.46 -9.89
N ASP A 73 -12.15 4.48 -10.59
CA ASP A 73 -11.22 3.34 -10.66
C ASP A 73 -10.19 3.28 -9.51
N TYR A 74 -10.25 4.17 -8.51
CA TYR A 74 -9.27 4.17 -7.42
C TYR A 74 -9.31 2.88 -6.60
N TYR A 75 -10.49 2.27 -6.41
CA TYR A 75 -10.59 0.96 -5.76
C TYR A 75 -9.74 -0.09 -6.50
N HIS A 76 -9.91 -0.18 -7.82
CA HIS A 76 -9.17 -1.15 -8.63
C HIS A 76 -7.66 -0.91 -8.58
N LYS A 77 -7.24 0.36 -8.73
CA LYS A 77 -5.81 0.75 -8.65
C LYS A 77 -5.18 0.40 -7.31
N VAL A 78 -5.89 0.66 -6.21
CA VAL A 78 -5.42 0.33 -4.85
C VAL A 78 -5.27 -1.19 -4.71
N LYS A 79 -6.28 -1.97 -5.09
CA LYS A 79 -6.24 -3.44 -5.04
C LYS A 79 -5.10 -4.02 -5.89
N GLU A 80 -4.97 -3.55 -7.13
CA GLU A 80 -3.90 -3.96 -8.04
C GLU A 80 -2.52 -3.65 -7.44
N THR A 81 -2.32 -2.44 -6.91
CA THR A 81 -1.02 -2.05 -6.34
C THR A 81 -0.67 -2.88 -5.10
N ILE A 82 -1.66 -3.19 -4.24
CA ILE A 82 -1.46 -4.06 -3.07
C ILE A 82 -1.09 -5.49 -3.50
N ASN A 83 -1.79 -6.03 -4.50
CA ASN A 83 -1.50 -7.38 -5.01
C ASN A 83 -0.10 -7.44 -5.64
N ASN A 84 0.27 -6.46 -6.46
CA ASN A 84 1.61 -6.39 -7.05
C ASN A 84 2.70 -6.31 -5.97
N LEU A 85 2.49 -5.48 -4.93
CA LEU A 85 3.40 -5.42 -3.77
C LEU A 85 3.53 -6.76 -3.06
N TYR A 86 2.42 -7.48 -2.88
CA TYR A 86 2.42 -8.79 -2.26
C TYR A 86 3.16 -9.84 -3.09
N GLU A 87 3.01 -9.80 -4.42
CA GLU A 87 3.74 -10.65 -5.36
C GLU A 87 5.24 -10.36 -5.34
N ILE A 88 5.65 -9.08 -5.35
CA ILE A 88 7.06 -8.68 -5.23
C ILE A 88 7.68 -9.22 -3.94
N LEU A 89 6.95 -9.16 -2.83
CA LEU A 89 7.42 -9.72 -1.54
C LEU A 89 7.44 -11.26 -1.52
N ASN A 90 6.74 -11.94 -2.44
CA ASN A 90 6.76 -13.40 -2.57
C ASN A 90 7.83 -13.92 -3.52
N GLY A 91 8.39 -13.06 -4.38
CA GLY A 91 9.61 -13.34 -5.15
C GLY A 91 10.85 -13.41 -4.27
#